data_AF-A0AAD0UNR9-F1
#
_entry.id   AF-A0AAD0UNR9-F1
#
_cell.length_a   1.000
_cell.length_b   1.000
_cell.length_c   1.000
_cell.angle_alpha   90.00
_cell.angle_beta   90.00
_cell.angle_gamma   90.00
#
_symmetry.space_group_name_H-M   'P 1'
#
loop_
_entity.id
_entity.type
_entity.pdbx_description
1 polymer ?
#
loop_
_entity_poly.entity_id
_entity_poly.type
_entity_poly.pdbx_seq_one_letter_code
_entity_poly.pdbx_strand_id
1 'polypeptide(L)'
;MPYKPTQPSMDLSKLLVRLAKDTSVGTLEGVRSILTESFDWTSKQLSQLSDAPLIQNTSLSEFLSKSGESLRNAGQKTEQGLTQALTSTAKAMHVALDALENADIVVKRTLFENIPVSSIVGESFAGLVTTSHIKASFRLDGKDVEYQEILMDWKNSKLPNLILCIPGLFCDEGLWNAKEEVPLSDTMKECGYYPIYLRFNPGIHLSTNAKLMLELVENLLNSPELKDKTLDVIAYSQGGLIFRSALYQARTKNSPFPKKIRHALVINSPDGGSYIEKIGFWLGLGAESLPILPVSIVGFIGNQRSDAIKDLSHGIIREEDWVHNDQIKRYTNDSYFGELDDINATQIYSLVTEEESKWSSWIGDGIVEKPSLTLLSDKVYRKKPNPESRVYRLLETSHYQVMTHPETREILRKVLKNR
;
A
#
# COMPACT_ATOMS: atom_id res chain seq x y z
N MET A 1 30.78 13.42 -6.29
CA MET A 1 31.12 14.72 -5.66
C MET A 1 30.72 14.64 -4.18
N PRO A 2 31.48 15.17 -3.23
CA PRO A 2 31.00 15.29 -1.85
C PRO A 2 29.88 16.35 -1.80
N TYR A 3 28.79 16.00 -1.13
CA TYR A 3 27.60 16.83 -0.99
C TYR A 3 27.92 18.15 -0.26
N LYS A 4 27.54 19.29 -0.85
CA LYS A 4 27.46 20.59 -0.17
C LYS A 4 26.01 20.76 0.29
N PRO A 5 25.74 21.01 1.58
CA PRO A 5 24.41 21.35 2.04
C PRO A 5 23.97 22.63 1.32
N THR A 6 22.94 22.54 0.50
CA THR A 6 22.25 23.72 0.00
C THR A 6 21.57 24.38 1.19
N GLN A 7 21.92 25.65 1.46
CA GLN A 7 21.14 26.47 2.38
C GLN A 7 19.66 26.44 1.96
N PRO A 8 18.71 26.40 2.92
CA PRO A 8 17.30 26.21 2.62
C PRO A 8 16.82 27.32 1.70
N SER A 9 16.54 26.96 0.44
CA SER A 9 16.05 27.88 -0.58
C SER A 9 14.54 27.75 -0.76
N MET A 10 13.77 27.90 0.32
CA MET A 10 12.40 28.43 0.26
C MET A 10 11.83 28.56 1.67
N ASP A 11 11.75 29.78 2.16
CA ASP A 11 11.00 30.11 3.37
C ASP A 11 9.51 29.94 3.03
N LEU A 12 8.92 28.78 3.32
CA LEU A 12 7.51 28.44 3.05
C LEU A 12 6.55 29.54 3.55
N SER A 13 6.93 30.22 4.62
CA SER A 13 6.22 31.38 5.17
C SER A 13 6.11 32.54 4.16
N LYS A 14 7.17 32.81 3.39
CA LYS A 14 7.21 33.87 2.36
C LYS A 14 6.45 33.50 1.10
N LEU A 15 6.39 32.22 0.74
CA LEU A 15 5.60 31.73 -0.39
C LEU A 15 4.10 31.90 -0.09
N LEU A 16 3.66 31.51 1.11
CA LEU A 16 2.28 31.66 1.57
C LEU A 16 1.86 33.13 1.74
N VAL A 17 2.76 33.97 2.26
CA VAL A 17 2.53 35.43 2.38
C VAL A 17 2.43 36.10 1.01
N ARG A 18 3.19 35.65 -0.01
CA ARG A 18 3.04 36.14 -1.39
C ARG A 18 1.73 35.66 -2.03
N LEU A 19 1.37 34.40 -1.84
CA LEU A 19 0.14 33.84 -2.40
C LEU A 19 -1.11 34.57 -1.87
N ALA A 20 -1.13 34.90 -0.58
CA ALA A 20 -2.18 35.68 0.06
C ALA A 20 -2.24 37.15 -0.38
N LYS A 21 -1.10 37.72 -0.83
CA LYS A 21 -1.00 39.11 -1.29
C LYS A 21 -1.51 39.29 -2.73
N ASP A 22 -1.41 38.25 -3.56
CA ASP A 22 -1.67 38.32 -5.01
C ASP A 22 -3.06 37.80 -5.43
N THR A 23 -3.91 37.35 -4.49
CA THR A 23 -5.25 36.80 -4.80
C THR A 23 -6.40 37.73 -4.37
N SER A 24 -7.43 37.80 -5.22
CA SER A 24 -8.63 38.60 -5.01
C SER A 24 -9.59 37.95 -3.99
N VAL A 25 -10.51 38.75 -3.42
CA VAL A 25 -11.42 38.34 -2.32
C VAL A 25 -12.19 37.04 -2.61
N GLY A 26 -12.56 36.76 -3.87
CA GLY A 26 -13.25 35.51 -4.25
C GLY A 26 -12.36 34.27 -4.34
N THR A 27 -11.03 34.42 -4.54
CA THR A 27 -10.07 33.30 -4.49
C THR A 27 -9.65 32.98 -3.06
N LEU A 28 -9.67 33.97 -2.17
CA LEU A 28 -9.42 33.81 -0.73
C LEU A 28 -10.46 32.91 -0.04
N GLU A 29 -11.74 32.98 -0.38
CA GLU A 29 -12.75 32.07 0.20
C GLU A 29 -12.56 30.61 -0.26
N GLY A 30 -12.25 30.39 -1.54
CA GLY A 30 -11.97 29.05 -2.08
C GLY A 30 -10.70 28.44 -1.47
N VAL A 31 -9.61 29.21 -1.40
CA VAL A 31 -8.35 28.78 -0.76
C VAL A 31 -8.54 28.55 0.73
N ARG A 32 -9.32 29.39 1.42
CA ARG A 32 -9.66 29.23 2.84
C ARG A 32 -10.51 27.99 3.09
N SER A 33 -11.46 27.66 2.21
CA SER A 33 -12.26 26.44 2.31
C SER A 33 -11.37 25.20 2.18
N ILE A 34 -10.51 25.16 1.16
CA ILE A 34 -9.59 24.05 0.90
C ILE A 34 -8.61 23.86 2.07
N LEU A 35 -8.06 24.95 2.62
CA LEU A 35 -7.16 24.90 3.77
C LEU A 35 -7.87 24.46 5.05
N THR A 36 -9.10 24.94 5.28
CA THR A 36 -9.89 24.55 6.45
C THR A 36 -10.26 23.07 6.40
N GLU A 37 -10.68 22.57 5.24
CA GLU A 37 -10.94 21.15 5.01
C GLU A 37 -9.68 20.31 5.18
N SER A 38 -8.53 20.78 4.69
CA SER A 38 -7.24 20.11 4.85
C SER A 38 -6.77 20.07 6.30
N PHE A 39 -6.98 21.14 7.09
CA PHE A 39 -6.62 21.15 8.51
C PHE A 39 -7.57 20.35 9.38
N ASP A 40 -8.88 20.40 9.12
CA ASP A 40 -9.84 19.55 9.81
C ASP A 40 -9.56 18.06 9.53
N TRP A 41 -9.19 17.74 8.28
CA TRP A 41 -8.74 16.40 7.92
C TRP A 41 -7.45 16.02 8.66
N THR A 42 -6.39 16.81 8.54
CA THR A 42 -5.10 16.55 9.19
C THR A 42 -5.28 16.46 10.71
N SER A 43 -6.13 17.30 11.29
CA SER A 43 -6.48 17.26 12.71
C SER A 43 -7.10 15.93 13.12
N LYS A 44 -8.12 15.47 12.38
CA LYS A 44 -8.76 14.17 12.59
C LYS A 44 -7.76 13.03 12.45
N GLN A 45 -6.86 13.12 11.48
CA GLN A 45 -5.81 12.12 11.26
C GLN A 45 -4.80 12.07 12.41
N LEU A 46 -4.30 13.22 12.87
CA LEU A 46 -3.39 13.26 14.01
C LEU A 46 -4.09 12.79 15.29
N SER A 47 -5.37 13.07 15.47
CA SER A 47 -6.16 12.51 16.57
C SER A 47 -6.26 10.99 16.47
N GLN A 48 -6.64 10.46 15.30
CA GLN A 48 -6.74 9.01 15.07
C GLN A 48 -5.39 8.30 15.25
N LEU A 49 -4.30 8.89 14.77
CA LEU A 49 -2.95 8.38 14.98
C LEU A 49 -2.56 8.47 16.45
N SER A 50 -2.92 9.56 17.16
CA SER A 50 -2.63 9.69 18.59
C SER A 50 -3.32 8.62 19.44
N ASP A 51 -4.50 8.17 19.01
CA ASP A 51 -5.29 7.14 19.66
C ASP A 51 -4.88 5.72 19.26
N ALA A 52 -3.91 5.57 18.33
CA ALA A 52 -3.48 4.27 17.86
C ALA A 52 -2.86 3.45 19.02
N PRO A 53 -3.33 2.20 19.28
CA PRO A 53 -2.94 1.42 20.46
C PRO A 53 -1.43 1.23 20.66
N LEU A 54 -0.65 1.21 19.56
CA LEU A 54 0.80 1.01 19.58
C LEU A 54 1.59 2.23 20.09
N ILE A 55 1.00 3.42 20.02
CA ILE A 55 1.62 4.67 20.45
C ILE A 55 0.83 5.39 21.55
N GLN A 56 -0.32 4.86 21.95
CA GLN A 56 -1.11 5.36 23.08
C GLN A 56 -0.25 5.42 24.36
N ASN A 57 -0.39 6.51 25.12
CA ASN A 57 0.42 6.81 26.32
C ASN A 57 1.92 7.00 26.06
N THR A 58 2.31 7.37 24.85
CA THR A 58 3.68 7.82 24.53
C THR A 58 3.71 9.34 24.36
N SER A 59 4.90 9.93 24.46
CA SER A 59 5.12 11.36 24.16
C SER A 59 4.66 11.73 22.75
N LEU A 60 4.73 10.79 21.79
CA LEU A 60 4.24 10.94 20.44
C LEU A 60 2.70 11.00 20.39
N SER A 61 1.99 10.15 21.13
CA SER A 61 0.52 10.22 21.19
C SER A 61 0.05 11.55 21.77
N GLU A 62 0.62 11.99 22.90
CA GLU A 62 0.30 13.31 23.46
C GLU A 62 0.56 14.45 22.47
N PHE A 63 1.62 14.31 21.70
CA PHE A 63 2.05 15.30 20.73
C PHE A 63 1.18 15.34 19.48
N LEU A 64 0.84 14.19 18.90
CA LEU A 64 -0.09 14.07 17.78
C LEU A 64 -1.47 14.60 18.20
N SER A 65 -1.92 14.27 19.41
CA SER A 65 -3.17 14.78 19.98
C SER A 65 -3.18 16.31 20.09
N LYS A 66 -2.14 16.90 20.71
CA LYS A 66 -1.98 18.37 20.81
C LYS A 66 -1.88 19.07 19.46
N SER A 67 -1.22 18.44 18.50
CA SER A 67 -1.06 18.96 17.14
C SER A 67 -2.39 18.92 16.38
N GLY A 68 -3.13 17.82 16.52
CA GLY A 68 -4.48 17.68 15.99
C GLY A 68 -5.44 18.70 16.58
N GLU A 69 -5.42 18.90 17.90
CA GLU A 69 -6.23 19.91 18.57
C GLU A 69 -5.89 21.34 18.09
N SER A 70 -4.60 21.64 17.92
CA SER A 70 -4.13 22.94 17.41
C SER A 70 -4.61 23.21 15.99
N LEU A 71 -4.56 22.20 15.10
CA LEU A 71 -5.08 22.29 13.74
C LEU A 71 -6.61 22.42 13.68
N ARG A 72 -7.34 21.73 14.58
CA ARG A 72 -8.80 21.84 14.69
C ARG A 72 -9.21 23.26 15.06
N ASN A 73 -8.54 23.83 16.05
CA ASN A 73 -8.82 25.17 16.56
C ASN A 73 -8.47 26.25 15.52
N ALA A 74 -7.50 25.97 14.65
CA ALA A 74 -7.10 26.84 13.55
C ALA A 74 -8.09 26.91 12.38
N GLY A 75 -8.68 25.77 12.00
CA GLY A 75 -9.72 25.72 10.97
C GLY A 75 -10.97 26.55 11.34
N GLN A 76 -11.14 26.87 12.63
CA GLN A 76 -12.32 27.56 13.15
C GLN A 76 -12.15 29.09 13.30
N LYS A 77 -10.96 29.69 13.14
CA LYS A 77 -10.74 31.14 13.38
C LYS A 77 -9.72 31.83 12.45
N THR A 78 -9.74 33.17 12.51
CA THR A 78 -9.08 34.23 11.69
C THR A 78 -7.63 33.97 11.22
N GLU A 79 -7.14 34.79 10.28
CA GLU A 79 -5.77 34.80 9.68
C GLU A 79 -4.62 34.61 10.68
N GLN A 80 -4.80 35.07 11.92
CA GLN A 80 -3.85 34.92 13.02
C GLN A 80 -3.82 33.48 13.58
N GLY A 81 -4.99 32.80 13.65
CA GLY A 81 -5.10 31.39 13.99
C GLY A 81 -4.49 30.49 12.92
N LEU A 82 -4.63 30.85 11.65
CA LEU A 82 -3.98 30.16 10.52
C LEU A 82 -2.45 30.20 10.63
N THR A 83 -1.88 31.36 10.93
CA THR A 83 -0.42 31.53 11.12
C THR A 83 0.09 30.71 12.31
N GLN A 84 -0.66 30.70 13.42
CA GLN A 84 -0.31 29.95 14.62
C GLN A 84 -0.39 28.43 14.40
N ALA A 85 -1.32 27.98 13.56
CA ALA A 85 -1.49 26.58 13.18
C ALA A 85 -0.41 26.07 12.25
N LEU A 86 -0.04 26.89 11.26
CA LEU A 86 1.10 26.60 10.38
C LEU A 86 2.39 26.52 11.21
N THR A 87 2.56 27.42 12.17
CA THR A 87 3.71 27.41 13.08
C THR A 87 3.71 26.18 14.00
N SER A 88 2.54 25.81 14.55
CA SER A 88 2.42 24.64 15.44
C SER A 88 2.60 23.32 14.69
N THR A 89 2.06 23.23 13.48
CA THR A 89 2.27 22.09 12.57
C THR A 89 3.72 21.99 12.14
N ALA A 90 4.37 23.10 11.78
CA ALA A 90 5.79 23.12 11.46
C ALA A 90 6.65 22.71 12.65
N LYS A 91 6.32 23.17 13.88
CA LYS A 91 6.99 22.73 15.10
C LYS A 91 6.76 21.24 15.40
N ALA A 92 5.56 20.74 15.07
CA ALA A 92 5.24 19.34 15.23
C ALA A 92 5.96 18.45 14.20
N MET A 93 6.03 18.91 12.97
CA MET A 93 6.84 18.29 11.93
C MET A 93 8.31 18.33 12.31
N HIS A 94 8.81 19.43 12.89
CA HIS A 94 10.17 19.51 13.38
C HIS A 94 10.48 18.52 14.51
N VAL A 95 9.60 18.34 15.50
CA VAL A 95 9.88 17.37 16.58
C VAL A 95 9.74 15.92 16.08
N ALA A 96 8.86 15.65 15.12
CA ALA A 96 8.80 14.34 14.45
C ALA A 96 10.02 14.11 13.55
N LEU A 97 10.50 15.14 12.84
CA LEU A 97 11.73 15.13 12.07
C LEU A 97 12.96 15.02 12.97
N ASP A 98 12.99 15.64 14.15
CA ASP A 98 14.05 15.52 15.16
C ASP A 98 14.03 14.10 15.75
N ALA A 99 12.86 13.51 15.97
CA ALA A 99 12.75 12.09 16.35
C ALA A 99 13.23 11.16 15.22
N LEU A 100 13.04 11.55 13.95
CA LEU A 100 13.62 10.89 12.77
C LEU A 100 15.10 11.20 12.55
N GLU A 101 15.60 12.32 13.06
CA GLU A 101 17.00 12.75 13.01
C GLU A 101 17.82 12.07 14.10
N ASN A 102 17.14 11.71 15.19
CA ASN A 102 17.61 10.73 16.16
C ASN A 102 17.36 9.28 15.69
N ALA A 103 16.53 9.05 14.67
CA ALA A 103 16.48 7.76 13.99
C ALA A 103 17.66 7.66 13.03
N ASP A 104 18.20 6.45 12.87
CA ASP A 104 19.40 6.19 12.09
C ASP A 104 19.30 6.80 10.67
N ILE A 105 20.43 7.30 10.14
CA ILE A 105 20.60 7.75 8.74
C ILE A 105 20.01 6.74 7.76
N VAL A 106 20.07 5.45 8.09
CA VAL A 106 19.44 4.36 7.34
C VAL A 106 17.94 4.56 7.17
N VAL A 107 17.20 4.91 8.22
CA VAL A 107 15.73 5.12 8.16
C VAL A 107 15.39 6.29 7.24
N LYS A 108 16.12 7.41 7.37
CA LYS A 108 15.94 8.57 6.48
C LYS A 108 16.21 8.19 5.01
N ARG A 109 17.32 7.49 4.75
CA ARG A 109 17.66 7.03 3.40
C ARG A 109 16.58 6.11 2.85
N THR A 110 16.17 5.09 3.60
CA THR A 110 15.21 4.08 3.14
C THR A 110 13.81 4.65 2.91
N LEU A 111 13.38 5.65 3.69
CA LEU A 111 12.05 6.25 3.57
C LEU A 111 11.95 7.42 2.58
N PHE A 112 13.04 8.15 2.31
CA PHE A 112 12.98 9.40 1.52
C PHE A 112 13.97 9.46 0.36
N GLU A 113 14.98 8.59 0.32
CA GLU A 113 15.98 8.55 -0.76
C GLU A 113 15.82 7.27 -1.58
N ASN A 114 15.91 7.36 -2.91
CA ASN A 114 15.82 6.21 -3.82
C ASN A 114 14.52 5.41 -3.71
N ILE A 115 13.38 6.09 -3.52
CA ILE A 115 12.07 5.45 -3.68
C ILE A 115 11.72 5.44 -5.17
N PRO A 116 11.61 4.28 -5.83
CA PRO A 116 11.12 4.21 -7.21
C PRO A 116 9.59 4.36 -7.22
N VAL A 117 9.07 5.50 -6.72
CA VAL A 117 7.61 5.76 -6.63
C VAL A 117 6.98 5.79 -8.02
N SER A 118 7.71 6.35 -9.00
CA SER A 118 7.27 6.50 -10.38
C SER A 118 6.98 5.18 -11.09
N SER A 119 7.54 4.05 -10.63
CA SER A 119 7.29 2.71 -11.22
C SER A 119 6.20 1.90 -10.51
N ILE A 120 5.68 2.37 -9.37
CA ILE A 120 4.74 1.61 -8.55
C ILE A 120 3.31 2.13 -8.72
N VAL A 121 3.16 3.44 -8.91
CA VAL A 121 1.89 4.00 -9.38
C VAL A 121 1.76 3.67 -10.85
N GLY A 122 0.77 2.84 -11.18
CA GLY A 122 0.53 2.42 -12.55
C GLY A 122 0.28 3.61 -13.47
N GLU A 123 0.89 3.60 -14.65
CA GLU A 123 0.66 4.63 -15.68
C GLU A 123 -0.83 4.73 -16.05
N SER A 124 -1.57 3.63 -15.93
CA SER A 124 -3.02 3.61 -16.18
C SER A 124 -3.84 4.44 -15.19
N PHE A 125 -3.24 4.92 -14.09
CA PHE A 125 -3.85 5.84 -13.13
C PHE A 125 -3.39 7.29 -13.28
N ALA A 126 -2.43 7.57 -14.16
CA ALA A 126 -1.90 8.91 -14.37
C ALA A 126 -2.97 9.86 -14.93
N GLY A 127 -3.10 11.05 -14.32
CA GLY A 127 -4.03 12.10 -14.78
C GLY A 127 -5.52 11.80 -14.58
N LEU A 128 -5.89 10.71 -13.90
CA LEU A 128 -7.29 10.42 -13.59
C LEU A 128 -7.84 11.37 -12.53
N VAL A 129 -9.02 11.93 -12.83
CA VAL A 129 -9.82 12.73 -11.87
C VAL A 129 -10.77 11.82 -11.07
N THR A 130 -11.22 10.70 -11.66
CA THR A 130 -12.06 9.68 -11.00
C THR A 130 -11.64 8.28 -11.42
N THR A 131 -11.92 7.28 -10.57
CA THR A 131 -11.65 5.86 -10.86
C THR A 131 -12.91 5.04 -11.10
N SER A 132 -14.08 5.67 -11.15
CA SER A 132 -15.37 5.01 -11.39
C SER A 132 -15.41 4.22 -12.69
N HIS A 133 -14.59 4.60 -13.68
CA HIS A 133 -14.49 3.91 -14.97
C HIS A 133 -13.47 2.76 -14.98
N ILE A 134 -12.59 2.68 -13.98
CA ILE A 134 -11.63 1.58 -13.87
C ILE A 134 -12.38 0.33 -13.48
N LYS A 135 -12.20 -0.73 -14.27
CA LYS A 135 -12.74 -2.06 -13.98
C LYS A 135 -11.59 -2.97 -13.58
N ALA A 136 -11.92 -3.99 -12.79
CA ALA A 136 -11.02 -5.12 -12.63
C ALA A 136 -10.84 -5.79 -14.00
N SER A 137 -9.61 -6.06 -14.40
CA SER A 137 -9.27 -6.58 -15.73
C SER A 137 -7.96 -7.37 -15.72
N PHE A 138 -7.79 -8.25 -16.71
CA PHE A 138 -6.45 -8.67 -17.10
C PHE A 138 -5.74 -7.56 -17.85
N ARG A 139 -4.42 -7.54 -17.75
CA ARG A 139 -3.58 -6.52 -18.36
C ARG A 139 -2.52 -7.15 -19.26
N LEU A 140 -2.39 -6.60 -20.46
CA LEU A 140 -1.37 -6.96 -21.43
C LEU A 140 -0.96 -5.70 -22.20
N ASP A 141 0.33 -5.38 -22.20
CA ASP A 141 0.93 -4.25 -22.95
C ASP A 141 0.18 -2.91 -22.81
N GLY A 142 -0.16 -2.51 -21.58
CA GLY A 142 -0.84 -1.24 -21.34
C GLY A 142 -2.35 -1.27 -21.56
N LYS A 143 -2.95 -2.42 -21.90
CA LYS A 143 -4.37 -2.54 -22.25
C LYS A 143 -5.12 -3.51 -21.35
N ASP A 144 -6.42 -3.22 -21.19
CA ASP A 144 -7.37 -4.17 -20.62
C ASP A 144 -7.68 -5.22 -21.69
N VAL A 145 -7.55 -6.49 -21.33
CA VAL A 145 -7.74 -7.60 -22.26
C VAL A 145 -8.63 -8.68 -21.65
N GLU A 146 -9.23 -9.48 -22.52
CA GLU A 146 -10.01 -10.64 -22.11
C GLU A 146 -9.12 -11.88 -21.92
N TYR A 147 -9.65 -12.90 -21.25
CA TYR A 147 -8.86 -14.11 -20.94
C TYR A 147 -8.38 -14.86 -22.19
N GLN A 148 -9.08 -14.75 -23.32
CA GLN A 148 -8.66 -15.39 -24.58
C GLN A 148 -7.37 -14.79 -25.13
N GLU A 149 -7.17 -13.48 -24.97
CA GLU A 149 -5.93 -12.79 -25.37
C GLU A 149 -4.77 -13.25 -24.48
N ILE A 150 -5.01 -13.39 -23.18
CA ILE A 150 -4.03 -13.95 -22.23
C ILE A 150 -3.63 -15.38 -22.62
N LEU A 151 -4.60 -16.23 -23.00
CA LEU A 151 -4.31 -17.60 -23.44
C LEU A 151 -3.52 -17.63 -24.76
N MET A 152 -3.83 -16.74 -25.69
CA MET A 152 -3.12 -16.63 -26.96
C MET A 152 -1.67 -16.21 -26.73
N ASP A 153 -1.44 -15.19 -25.91
CA ASP A 153 -0.10 -14.71 -25.60
C ASP A 153 0.71 -15.74 -24.80
N TRP A 154 0.09 -16.39 -23.81
CA TRP A 154 0.71 -17.51 -23.09
C TRP A 154 1.17 -18.62 -24.03
N LYS A 155 0.33 -19.06 -24.97
CA LYS A 155 0.71 -20.08 -25.97
C LYS A 155 1.89 -19.63 -26.83
N ASN A 156 1.89 -18.36 -27.26
CA ASN A 156 2.97 -17.79 -28.07
C ASN A 156 4.29 -17.70 -27.29
N SER A 157 4.23 -17.44 -25.98
CA SER A 157 5.40 -17.38 -25.10
C SER A 157 6.14 -18.71 -24.95
N LYS A 158 5.45 -19.84 -25.17
CA LYS A 158 5.94 -21.22 -24.95
C LYS A 158 6.36 -21.52 -23.50
N LEU A 159 5.97 -20.68 -22.54
CA LEU A 159 6.28 -20.90 -21.13
C LEU A 159 5.35 -21.99 -20.54
N PRO A 160 5.88 -22.97 -19.79
CA PRO A 160 5.11 -24.15 -19.40
C PRO A 160 4.09 -23.92 -18.28
N ASN A 161 4.33 -22.91 -17.42
CA ASN A 161 3.56 -22.64 -16.21
C ASN A 161 3.00 -21.22 -16.21
N LEU A 162 2.00 -20.96 -15.38
CA LEU A 162 1.37 -19.63 -15.24
C LEU A 162 1.52 -19.12 -13.81
N ILE A 163 1.72 -17.82 -13.66
CA ILE A 163 1.73 -17.13 -12.36
C ILE A 163 0.80 -15.92 -12.41
N LEU A 164 -0.15 -15.84 -11.49
CA LEU A 164 -1.06 -14.71 -11.35
C LEU A 164 -0.41 -13.63 -10.48
N CYS A 165 -0.32 -12.42 -11.03
CA CYS A 165 0.29 -11.27 -10.40
C CYS A 165 -0.81 -10.32 -9.92
N ILE A 166 -1.01 -10.26 -8.60
CA ILE A 166 -2.07 -9.50 -7.94
C ILE A 166 -1.46 -8.22 -7.36
N PRO A 167 -1.67 -7.05 -7.99
CA PRO A 167 -0.97 -5.82 -7.63
C PRO A 167 -1.55 -5.16 -6.37
N GLY A 168 -0.83 -4.15 -5.86
CA GLY A 168 -1.29 -3.30 -4.76
C GLY A 168 -2.26 -2.19 -5.20
N LEU A 169 -2.58 -1.30 -4.26
CA LEU A 169 -3.43 -0.13 -4.52
C LEU A 169 -2.73 0.82 -5.52
N PHE A 170 -3.48 1.33 -6.51
CA PHE A 170 -2.96 2.16 -7.63
C PHE A 170 -1.82 1.54 -8.44
N CYS A 171 -1.64 0.22 -8.39
CA CYS A 171 -0.63 -0.49 -9.15
C CYS A 171 -1.27 -1.17 -10.38
N ASP A 172 -0.50 -1.27 -11.47
CA ASP A 172 -0.85 -2.05 -12.65
C ASP A 172 0.31 -2.98 -13.06
N GLU A 173 0.34 -3.45 -14.30
CA GLU A 173 1.40 -4.33 -14.80
C GLU A 173 2.81 -3.70 -14.73
N GLY A 174 2.93 -2.37 -14.65
CA GLY A 174 4.20 -1.66 -14.50
C GLY A 174 4.99 -2.08 -13.25
N LEU A 175 4.28 -2.41 -12.16
CA LEU A 175 4.85 -2.89 -10.90
C LEU A 175 5.79 -4.08 -11.10
N TRP A 176 5.44 -4.99 -12.01
CA TRP A 176 6.16 -6.24 -12.24
C TRP A 176 7.23 -6.11 -13.33
N ASN A 177 7.13 -5.07 -14.17
CA ASN A 177 7.91 -4.84 -15.38
C ASN A 177 8.83 -3.59 -15.27
N ALA A 178 9.16 -3.16 -14.05
CA ALA A 178 9.92 -1.94 -13.79
C ALA A 178 11.23 -1.90 -14.61
N LYS A 179 11.35 -0.93 -15.52
CA LYS A 179 12.37 -0.90 -16.59
C LYS A 179 13.79 -0.57 -16.12
N GLU A 180 13.93 0.07 -14.95
CA GLU A 180 15.21 0.58 -14.45
C GLU A 180 15.98 -0.44 -13.59
N GLU A 181 15.35 -1.58 -13.29
CA GLU A 181 15.93 -2.68 -12.52
C GLU A 181 15.65 -4.03 -13.21
N VAL A 182 16.19 -5.13 -12.68
CA VAL A 182 15.81 -6.47 -13.15
C VAL A 182 14.36 -6.75 -12.73
N PRO A 183 13.39 -6.80 -13.67
CA PRO A 183 11.98 -6.94 -13.31
C PRO A 183 11.69 -8.30 -12.68
N LEU A 184 10.73 -8.35 -11.74
CA LEU A 184 10.27 -9.63 -11.20
C LEU A 184 9.65 -10.50 -12.29
N SER A 185 9.02 -9.91 -13.30
CA SER A 185 8.47 -10.65 -14.44
C SER A 185 9.53 -11.42 -15.23
N ASP A 186 10.73 -10.87 -15.38
CA ASP A 186 11.83 -11.57 -16.04
C ASP A 186 12.33 -12.73 -15.19
N THR A 187 12.38 -12.56 -13.86
CA THR A 187 12.69 -13.66 -12.93
C THR A 187 11.65 -14.79 -13.03
N MET A 188 10.37 -14.47 -13.21
CA MET A 188 9.31 -15.45 -13.43
C MET A 188 9.51 -16.20 -14.76
N LYS A 189 9.76 -15.47 -15.85
CA LYS A 189 10.00 -16.04 -17.19
C LYS A 189 11.23 -16.94 -17.21
N GLU A 190 12.32 -16.53 -16.57
CA GLU A 190 13.53 -17.35 -16.36
C GLU A 190 13.22 -18.67 -15.64
N CYS A 191 12.26 -18.68 -14.73
CA CYS A 191 11.79 -19.87 -14.03
C CYS A 191 10.75 -20.67 -14.82
N GLY A 192 10.42 -20.30 -16.06
CA GLY A 192 9.45 -20.98 -16.91
C GLY A 192 7.99 -20.59 -16.62
N TYR A 193 7.76 -19.40 -16.06
CA TYR A 193 6.43 -18.92 -15.70
C TYR A 193 6.00 -17.74 -16.56
N TYR A 194 4.80 -17.87 -17.14
CA TYR A 194 4.10 -16.79 -17.82
C TYR A 194 3.35 -15.92 -16.79
N PRO A 195 3.71 -14.63 -16.64
CA PRO A 195 3.04 -13.74 -15.71
C PRO A 195 1.72 -13.23 -16.28
N ILE A 196 0.63 -13.43 -15.53
CA ILE A 196 -0.70 -12.88 -15.82
C ILE A 196 -0.92 -11.69 -14.90
N TYR A 197 -1.05 -10.50 -15.46
CA TYR A 197 -1.24 -9.28 -14.67
C TYR A 197 -2.72 -8.95 -14.50
N LEU A 198 -3.09 -8.52 -13.30
CA LEU A 198 -4.40 -7.96 -12.99
C LEU A 198 -4.28 -6.46 -12.73
N ARG A 199 -5.39 -5.76 -12.89
CA ARG A 199 -5.60 -4.40 -12.37
C ARG A 199 -6.94 -4.36 -11.65
N PHE A 200 -7.04 -3.55 -10.59
CA PHE A 200 -8.25 -3.41 -9.79
C PHE A 200 -8.78 -1.98 -9.77
N ASN A 201 -10.04 -1.82 -9.37
CA ASN A 201 -10.59 -0.51 -9.11
C ASN A 201 -10.20 -0.07 -7.68
N PRO A 202 -9.41 0.99 -7.51
CA PRO A 202 -8.93 1.45 -6.20
C PRO A 202 -10.01 2.18 -5.36
N GLY A 203 -11.22 2.34 -5.89
CA GLY A 203 -12.34 3.07 -5.28
C GLY A 203 -13.39 2.18 -4.58
N ILE A 204 -13.39 0.87 -4.84
CA ILE A 204 -14.44 -0.07 -4.35
C ILE A 204 -13.89 -1.03 -3.29
N HIS A 205 -14.79 -1.59 -2.47
CA HIS A 205 -14.45 -2.57 -1.44
C HIS A 205 -13.52 -3.70 -1.93
N LEU A 206 -12.63 -4.14 -1.04
CA LEU A 206 -11.68 -5.23 -1.34
C LEU A 206 -12.41 -6.53 -1.66
N SER A 207 -13.49 -6.83 -0.94
CA SER A 207 -14.34 -7.99 -1.22
C SER A 207 -14.99 -7.91 -2.61
N THR A 208 -15.33 -6.72 -3.08
CA THR A 208 -15.87 -6.52 -4.43
C THR A 208 -14.80 -6.75 -5.49
N ASN A 209 -13.59 -6.18 -5.32
CA ASN A 209 -12.47 -6.47 -6.22
C ASN A 209 -12.11 -7.96 -6.24
N ALA A 210 -12.15 -8.64 -5.09
CA ALA A 210 -11.89 -10.07 -4.98
C ALA A 210 -12.94 -10.92 -5.71
N LYS A 211 -14.23 -10.53 -5.64
CA LYS A 211 -15.30 -11.18 -6.40
C LYS A 211 -15.04 -11.07 -7.90
N LEU A 212 -14.72 -9.87 -8.39
CA LEU A 212 -14.43 -9.62 -9.81
C LEU A 212 -13.16 -10.36 -10.26
N MET A 213 -12.12 -10.40 -9.42
CA MET A 213 -10.92 -11.20 -9.67
C MET A 213 -11.28 -12.67 -9.86
N LEU A 214 -12.08 -13.23 -8.94
CA LEU A 214 -12.47 -14.63 -8.98
C LEU A 214 -13.23 -14.94 -10.28
N GLU A 215 -14.16 -14.08 -10.69
CA GLU A 215 -14.89 -14.22 -11.97
C GLU A 215 -13.93 -14.22 -13.18
N LEU A 216 -12.98 -13.28 -13.25
CA LEU A 216 -11.98 -13.21 -14.32
C LEU A 216 -11.11 -14.48 -14.38
N VAL A 217 -10.60 -14.91 -13.22
CA VAL A 217 -9.67 -16.04 -13.12
C VAL A 217 -10.39 -17.36 -13.34
N GLU A 218 -11.64 -17.51 -12.90
CA GLU A 218 -12.44 -18.70 -13.19
C GLU A 218 -12.72 -18.86 -14.67
N ASN A 219 -13.03 -17.77 -15.39
CA ASN A 219 -13.20 -17.81 -16.84
C ASN A 219 -11.91 -18.30 -17.54
N LEU A 220 -10.75 -17.83 -17.07
CA LEU A 220 -9.46 -18.29 -17.57
C LEU A 220 -9.22 -19.78 -17.24
N LEU A 221 -9.41 -20.19 -15.99
CA LEU A 221 -9.13 -21.56 -15.51
C LEU A 221 -10.10 -22.61 -16.06
N ASN A 222 -11.31 -22.21 -16.46
CA ASN A 222 -12.28 -23.09 -17.10
C ASN A 222 -11.97 -23.36 -18.58
N SER A 223 -10.97 -22.68 -19.15
CA SER A 223 -10.55 -22.94 -20.52
C SER A 223 -9.97 -24.36 -20.66
N PRO A 224 -10.30 -25.10 -21.74
CA PRO A 224 -9.76 -26.45 -21.97
C PRO A 224 -8.24 -26.53 -21.92
N GLU A 225 -7.55 -25.45 -22.32
CA GLU A 225 -6.09 -25.37 -22.36
C GLU A 225 -5.43 -25.35 -20.97
N LEU A 226 -6.18 -25.00 -19.93
CA LEU A 226 -5.69 -24.97 -18.54
C LEU A 226 -6.25 -26.11 -17.67
N LYS A 227 -6.96 -27.06 -18.27
CA LYS A 227 -7.63 -28.17 -17.56
C LYS A 227 -6.69 -28.91 -16.59
N ASP A 228 -5.47 -29.22 -17.02
CA ASP A 228 -4.48 -29.97 -16.22
C ASP A 228 -3.34 -29.08 -15.70
N LYS A 229 -3.49 -27.76 -15.82
CA LYS A 229 -2.53 -26.78 -15.33
C LYS A 229 -2.85 -26.37 -13.90
N THR A 230 -1.80 -26.05 -13.15
CA THR A 230 -1.88 -25.34 -11.88
C THR A 230 -1.41 -23.90 -12.10
N LEU A 231 -1.77 -23.04 -11.15
CA LEU A 231 -1.44 -21.63 -11.11
C LEU A 231 -0.56 -21.36 -9.89
N ASP A 232 0.48 -20.56 -10.07
CA ASP A 232 1.18 -19.93 -8.96
C ASP A 232 0.63 -18.52 -8.74
N VAL A 233 0.73 -17.97 -7.53
CA VAL A 233 0.24 -16.62 -7.22
C VAL A 233 1.37 -15.81 -6.61
N ILE A 234 1.50 -14.56 -7.04
CA ILE A 234 2.28 -13.53 -6.34
C ILE A 234 1.37 -12.34 -6.07
N ALA A 235 1.29 -11.92 -4.81
CA ALA A 235 0.44 -10.84 -4.37
C ALA A 235 1.25 -9.81 -3.59
N TYR A 236 1.06 -8.53 -3.91
CA TYR A 236 1.79 -7.43 -3.29
C TYR A 236 0.84 -6.47 -2.56
N SER A 237 1.20 -6.07 -1.33
CA SER A 237 0.49 -5.04 -0.58
C SER A 237 -1.01 -5.36 -0.43
N GLN A 238 -1.89 -4.42 -0.79
CA GLN A 238 -3.35 -4.61 -0.85
C GLN A 238 -3.78 -5.84 -1.66
N GLY A 239 -3.01 -6.24 -2.67
CA GLY A 239 -3.26 -7.46 -3.45
C GLY A 239 -3.30 -8.72 -2.59
N GLY A 240 -2.55 -8.79 -1.49
CA GLY A 240 -2.64 -9.92 -0.55
C GLY A 240 -3.99 -10.00 0.18
N LEU A 241 -4.59 -8.87 0.54
CA LEU A 241 -5.95 -8.84 1.12
C LEU A 241 -7.02 -9.22 0.09
N ILE A 242 -6.89 -8.75 -1.16
CA ILE A 242 -7.77 -9.14 -2.26
C ILE A 242 -7.67 -10.65 -2.50
N PHE A 243 -6.45 -11.19 -2.51
CA PHE A 243 -6.22 -12.63 -2.65
C PHE A 243 -6.88 -13.43 -1.52
N ARG A 244 -6.68 -13.04 -0.26
CA ARG A 244 -7.32 -13.66 0.90
C ARG A 244 -8.84 -13.59 0.82
N SER A 245 -9.39 -12.44 0.45
CA SER A 245 -10.83 -12.29 0.22
C SER A 245 -11.35 -13.21 -0.89
N ALA A 246 -10.60 -13.36 -1.99
CA ALA A 246 -10.96 -14.25 -3.09
C ALA A 246 -10.95 -15.72 -2.64
N LEU A 247 -9.97 -16.13 -1.83
CA LEU A 247 -9.93 -17.47 -1.23
C LEU A 247 -11.11 -17.72 -0.29
N TYR A 248 -11.46 -16.74 0.54
CA TYR A 248 -12.63 -16.82 1.42
C TYR A 248 -13.91 -17.04 0.60
N GLN A 249 -14.14 -16.22 -0.42
CA GLN A 249 -15.31 -16.32 -1.29
C GLN A 249 -15.32 -17.59 -2.14
N ALA A 250 -14.15 -18.02 -2.61
CA ALA A 250 -14.01 -19.26 -3.36
C ALA A 250 -14.40 -20.47 -2.50
N ARG A 251 -14.00 -20.48 -1.22
CA ARG A 251 -14.40 -21.51 -0.27
C ARG A 251 -15.91 -21.52 -0.03
N THR A 252 -16.54 -20.35 0.16
CA THR A 252 -18.00 -20.29 0.38
C THR A 252 -18.81 -20.71 -0.86
N LYS A 253 -18.26 -20.55 -2.06
CA LYS A 253 -18.88 -20.94 -3.33
C LYS A 253 -18.44 -22.31 -3.87
N ASN A 254 -17.58 -23.05 -3.16
CA ASN A 254 -16.96 -24.30 -3.64
C ASN A 254 -16.25 -24.15 -5.00
N SER A 255 -15.66 -22.98 -5.25
CA SER A 255 -14.89 -22.69 -6.46
C SER A 255 -13.67 -23.62 -6.59
N PRO A 256 -13.29 -24.01 -7.83
CA PRO A 256 -12.06 -24.77 -8.07
C PRO A 256 -10.78 -23.93 -7.92
N PHE A 257 -10.88 -22.59 -7.86
CA PHE A 257 -9.73 -21.69 -7.87
C PHE A 257 -8.67 -22.04 -6.81
N PRO A 258 -8.99 -22.22 -5.51
CA PRO A 258 -8.00 -22.57 -4.48
C PRO A 258 -7.26 -23.88 -4.77
N LYS A 259 -7.96 -24.87 -5.34
CA LYS A 259 -7.39 -26.19 -5.68
C LYS A 259 -6.41 -26.14 -6.85
N LYS A 260 -6.48 -25.08 -7.67
CA LYS A 260 -5.57 -24.85 -8.79
C LYS A 260 -4.27 -24.17 -8.35
N ILE A 261 -4.22 -23.61 -7.14
CA ILE A 261 -3.04 -22.90 -6.64
C ILE A 261 -2.00 -23.90 -6.16
N ARG A 262 -0.81 -23.87 -6.77
CA ARG A 262 0.33 -24.67 -6.34
C ARG A 262 1.09 -23.99 -5.20
N HIS A 263 1.38 -22.70 -5.35
CA HIS A 263 2.07 -21.89 -4.35
C HIS A 263 1.59 -20.44 -4.43
N ALA A 264 1.48 -19.77 -3.29
CA ALA A 264 1.23 -18.33 -3.21
C ALA A 264 2.39 -17.60 -2.48
N LEU A 265 2.99 -16.59 -3.11
CA LEU A 265 3.95 -15.67 -2.50
C LEU A 265 3.26 -14.36 -2.18
N VAL A 266 3.19 -14.00 -0.90
CA VAL A 266 2.51 -12.79 -0.43
C VAL A 266 3.56 -11.82 0.12
N ILE A 267 3.63 -10.62 -0.44
CA ILE A 267 4.67 -9.63 -0.18
C ILE A 267 4.04 -8.37 0.45
N ASN A 268 4.53 -7.97 1.62
CA ASN A 268 4.11 -6.75 2.34
C ASN A 268 2.59 -6.57 2.49
N SER A 269 1.84 -7.67 2.67
CA SER A 269 0.39 -7.56 2.80
C SER A 269 0.02 -6.96 4.17
N PRO A 270 -0.85 -5.93 4.21
CA PRO A 270 -1.33 -5.33 5.44
C PRO A 270 -2.43 -6.20 6.06
N ASP A 271 -2.07 -7.41 6.50
CA ASP A 271 -3.02 -8.42 6.97
C ASP A 271 -3.85 -7.97 8.19
N GLY A 272 -3.29 -7.05 9.00
CA GLY A 272 -3.99 -6.39 10.12
C GLY A 272 -4.49 -4.98 9.81
N GLY A 273 -4.45 -4.58 8.53
CA GLY A 273 -4.75 -3.22 8.07
C GLY A 273 -3.53 -2.32 7.98
N SER A 274 -3.68 -1.13 7.41
CA SER A 274 -2.60 -0.14 7.30
C SER A 274 -3.14 1.27 7.40
N TYR A 275 -2.51 2.09 8.22
CA TYR A 275 -2.81 3.52 8.27
C TYR A 275 -2.14 4.21 7.07
N ILE A 276 -2.69 4.02 5.87
CA ILE A 276 -2.14 4.59 4.62
C ILE A 276 -2.04 6.12 4.67
N GLU A 277 -2.78 6.75 5.58
CA GLU A 277 -2.72 8.17 5.90
C GLU A 277 -1.31 8.60 6.39
N LYS A 278 -0.46 7.66 6.81
CA LYS A 278 0.98 7.86 7.02
C LYS A 278 1.71 8.39 5.80
N ILE A 279 1.26 8.06 4.59
CA ILE A 279 1.84 8.63 3.36
C ILE A 279 1.68 10.16 3.37
N GLY A 280 0.51 10.66 3.79
CA GLY A 280 0.28 12.09 3.96
C GLY A 280 1.15 12.71 5.06
N PHE A 281 1.38 11.99 6.15
CA PHE A 281 2.31 12.39 7.21
C PHE A 281 3.76 12.50 6.67
N TRP A 282 4.26 11.49 5.95
CA TRP A 282 5.60 11.52 5.35
C TRP A 282 5.77 12.62 4.30
N LEU A 283 4.76 12.84 3.47
CA LEU A 283 4.70 13.95 2.51
C LEU A 283 4.80 15.31 3.21
N GLY A 284 4.10 15.47 4.33
CA GLY A 284 4.16 16.68 5.14
C GLY A 284 5.56 16.92 5.72
N LEU A 285 6.23 15.86 6.19
CA LEU A 285 7.59 15.93 6.71
C LEU A 285 8.66 16.15 5.63
N GLY A 286 8.44 15.63 4.41
CA GLY A 286 9.38 15.65 3.31
C GLY A 286 9.12 16.72 2.25
N ALA A 287 8.26 17.72 2.50
CA ALA A 287 7.88 18.73 1.50
C ALA A 287 9.07 19.54 0.91
N GLU A 288 10.22 19.55 1.58
CA GLU A 288 11.47 20.14 1.06
C GLU A 288 12.42 19.12 0.39
N SER A 289 12.22 17.82 0.59
CA SER A 289 13.15 16.74 0.17
C SER A 289 12.53 15.69 -0.77
N LEU A 290 11.22 15.73 -1.02
CA LEU A 290 10.49 14.75 -1.85
C LEU A 290 10.19 15.32 -3.25
N PRO A 291 11.05 15.09 -4.25
CA PRO A 291 10.59 15.13 -5.63
C PRO A 291 9.72 13.88 -5.87
N ILE A 292 8.43 14.12 -6.16
CA ILE A 292 7.57 13.20 -6.92
C ILE A 292 7.02 12.01 -6.12
N LEU A 293 6.19 12.30 -5.11
CA LEU A 293 4.97 11.52 -4.95
C LEU A 293 3.93 12.20 -5.85
N PRO A 294 3.40 11.54 -6.90
CA PRO A 294 2.54 12.22 -7.85
C PRO A 294 1.36 12.82 -7.09
N VAL A 295 1.17 14.13 -7.25
CA VAL A 295 0.08 14.94 -6.66
C VAL A 295 -1.31 14.30 -6.89
N SER A 296 -1.43 13.41 -7.88
CA SER A 296 -2.60 12.58 -8.13
C SER A 296 -2.93 11.57 -7.01
N ILE A 297 -1.94 11.00 -6.29
CA ILE A 297 -2.21 10.14 -5.13
C ILE A 297 -2.79 10.96 -3.98
N VAL A 298 -2.30 12.18 -3.76
CA VAL A 298 -2.74 13.07 -2.66
C VAL A 298 -4.18 13.53 -2.87
N GLY A 299 -4.56 13.90 -4.11
CA GLY A 299 -5.95 14.23 -4.45
C GLY A 299 -6.91 13.05 -4.25
N PHE A 300 -6.39 11.82 -4.32
CA PHE A 300 -7.14 10.59 -4.15
C PHE A 300 -7.27 10.14 -2.69
N ILE A 301 -6.18 10.30 -1.90
CA ILE A 301 -6.16 10.08 -0.44
C ILE A 301 -7.00 11.14 0.29
N GLY A 302 -6.97 12.40 -0.18
CA GLY A 302 -7.75 13.51 0.40
C GLY A 302 -9.27 13.28 0.35
N ASN A 303 -9.74 12.42 -0.57
CA ASN A 303 -11.10 11.93 -0.56
C ASN A 303 -11.17 10.65 0.29
N GLN A 304 -11.38 10.82 1.60
CA GLN A 304 -11.67 9.79 2.64
C GLN A 304 -12.90 8.88 2.34
N ARG A 305 -13.18 8.57 1.08
CA ARG A 305 -14.48 8.09 0.60
C ARG A 305 -14.40 6.81 -0.23
N SER A 306 -13.22 6.37 -0.65
CA SER A 306 -13.04 5.07 -1.30
C SER A 306 -13.27 3.96 -0.28
N ASP A 307 -14.13 3.01 -0.63
CA ASP A 307 -14.42 1.85 0.21
C ASP A 307 -13.20 0.91 0.30
N ALA A 308 -12.32 0.91 -0.72
CA ALA A 308 -11.07 0.17 -0.71
C ALA A 308 -10.12 0.63 0.40
N ILE A 309 -10.05 1.94 0.65
CA ILE A 309 -9.16 2.53 1.67
C ILE A 309 -9.67 2.19 3.07
N LYS A 310 -10.99 2.25 3.29
CA LYS A 310 -11.59 1.87 4.59
C LYS A 310 -11.39 0.38 4.89
N ASP A 311 -11.53 -0.48 3.88
CA ASP A 311 -11.26 -1.90 4.05
C ASP A 311 -9.78 -2.14 4.31
N LEU A 312 -8.88 -1.44 3.59
CA LEU A 312 -7.44 -1.52 3.75
C LEU A 312 -6.97 -1.07 5.14
N SER A 313 -7.55 -0.01 5.70
CA SER A 313 -7.15 0.51 7.02
C SER A 313 -7.43 -0.47 8.16
N HIS A 314 -8.34 -1.41 7.93
CA HIS A 314 -8.76 -2.40 8.93
C HIS A 314 -8.48 -3.85 8.52
N GLY A 315 -7.87 -4.09 7.36
CA GLY A 315 -7.65 -5.44 6.85
C GLY A 315 -8.94 -6.22 6.59
N ILE A 316 -10.02 -5.53 6.20
CA ILE A 316 -11.35 -6.14 5.98
C ILE A 316 -11.32 -6.92 4.67
N ILE A 317 -11.55 -8.23 4.76
CA ILE A 317 -11.58 -9.12 3.58
C ILE A 317 -12.97 -9.70 3.28
N ARG A 318 -13.98 -9.46 4.12
CA ARG A 318 -15.32 -10.03 3.96
C ARG A 318 -16.38 -8.94 3.81
N GLU A 319 -17.41 -9.22 3.02
CA GLU A 319 -18.50 -8.28 2.75
C GLU A 319 -19.31 -7.99 4.02
N GLU A 320 -19.63 -9.04 4.78
CA GLU A 320 -20.37 -8.96 6.03
C GLU A 320 -19.73 -8.04 7.10
N ASP A 321 -18.41 -7.88 7.09
CA ASP A 321 -17.67 -7.10 8.09
C ASP A 321 -17.78 -5.57 7.85
N TRP A 322 -17.93 -5.13 6.60
CA TRP A 322 -18.17 -3.72 6.29
C TRP A 322 -19.67 -3.37 6.21
N VAL A 323 -20.54 -4.33 5.86
CA VAL A 323 -22.01 -4.14 5.82
C VAL A 323 -22.62 -3.96 7.22
N HIS A 324 -22.20 -4.73 8.24
CA HIS A 324 -22.85 -4.77 9.56
C HIS A 324 -22.30 -3.76 10.60
N ASN A 325 -21.87 -2.59 10.11
CA ASN A 325 -21.26 -1.43 10.77
C ASN A 325 -21.47 -1.21 12.29
N ASP A 326 -20.58 -1.77 13.13
CA ASP A 326 -20.28 -1.26 14.49
C ASP A 326 -18.79 -0.90 14.54
N GLN A 327 -18.45 0.39 14.40
CA GLN A 327 -17.06 0.89 14.25
C GLN A 327 -16.10 0.44 15.37
N ILE A 328 -16.62 0.14 16.57
CA ILE A 328 -15.82 -0.27 17.74
C ILE A 328 -15.49 -1.76 17.72
N LYS A 329 -16.35 -2.64 17.19
CA LYS A 329 -16.11 -4.10 17.12
C LYS A 329 -15.08 -4.49 16.06
N ARG A 330 -14.74 -3.57 15.15
CA ARG A 330 -13.76 -3.79 14.07
C ARG A 330 -12.32 -3.91 14.55
N TYR A 331 -11.99 -3.37 15.73
CA TYR A 331 -10.67 -3.49 16.34
C TYR A 331 -10.48 -4.78 17.17
N THR A 332 -11.55 -5.56 17.35
CA THR A 332 -11.57 -6.74 18.25
C THR A 332 -11.84 -8.06 17.53
N ASN A 333 -12.17 -8.03 16.23
CA ASN A 333 -12.44 -9.24 15.47
C ASN A 333 -11.16 -9.84 14.88
N ASP A 334 -11.08 -11.16 14.93
CA ASP A 334 -9.97 -11.93 14.40
C ASP A 334 -9.94 -11.77 12.87
N SER A 335 -8.91 -11.14 12.31
CA SER A 335 -8.83 -10.82 10.88
C SER A 335 -8.50 -12.03 9.99
N TYR A 336 -8.52 -13.26 10.52
CA TYR A 336 -8.19 -14.50 9.82
C TYR A 336 -9.33 -15.51 9.91
N PHE A 337 -9.77 -16.04 8.77
CA PHE A 337 -10.96 -16.89 8.66
C PHE A 337 -10.63 -18.28 8.11
N GLY A 338 -9.38 -18.72 8.19
CA GLY A 338 -8.92 -20.02 7.68
C GLY A 338 -8.78 -20.08 6.15
N GLU A 339 -8.88 -18.94 5.46
CA GLU A 339 -8.86 -18.87 4.00
C GLU A 339 -7.51 -19.28 3.38
N LEU A 340 -6.43 -19.27 4.18
CA LEU A 340 -5.09 -19.70 3.76
C LEU A 340 -4.74 -21.11 4.25
N ASP A 341 -5.57 -21.80 5.02
CA ASP A 341 -5.17 -23.06 5.71
C ASP A 341 -4.64 -24.10 4.71
N ASP A 342 -5.39 -24.31 3.63
CA ASP A 342 -5.07 -25.28 2.57
C ASP A 342 -4.16 -24.73 1.47
N ILE A 343 -3.75 -23.47 1.56
CA ILE A 343 -2.88 -22.85 0.56
C ILE A 343 -1.42 -23.02 0.95
N ASN A 344 -0.62 -23.61 0.06
CA ASN A 344 0.83 -23.62 0.19
C ASN A 344 1.36 -22.19 -0.04
N ALA A 345 1.66 -21.46 1.03
CA ALA A 345 1.98 -20.04 0.94
C ALA A 345 3.32 -19.69 1.60
N THR A 346 3.96 -18.64 1.10
CA THR A 346 5.16 -18.00 1.63
C THR A 346 4.89 -16.52 1.80
N GLN A 347 5.39 -15.95 2.89
CA GLN A 347 5.32 -14.52 3.19
C GLN A 347 6.70 -13.88 3.01
N ILE A 348 6.72 -12.70 2.40
CA ILE A 348 7.83 -11.75 2.50
C ILE A 348 7.26 -10.51 3.19
N TYR A 349 7.93 -10.03 4.22
CA TYR A 349 7.68 -8.69 4.74
C TYR A 349 8.98 -7.91 4.85
N SER A 350 8.92 -6.61 4.61
CA SER A 350 10.06 -5.71 4.79
C SER A 350 9.89 -4.81 6.01
N LEU A 351 11.00 -4.31 6.54
CA LEU A 351 11.03 -3.28 7.58
C LEU A 351 12.10 -2.27 7.20
N VAL A 352 11.87 -0.98 7.45
CA VAL A 352 12.85 0.07 7.10
C VAL A 352 14.06 0.12 8.03
N THR A 353 14.01 -0.59 9.15
CA THR A 353 15.06 -0.61 10.16
C THR A 353 15.20 -1.98 10.79
N GLU A 354 16.41 -2.30 11.22
CA GLU A 354 16.72 -3.48 12.03
C GLU A 354 16.36 -3.27 13.51
N GLU A 355 16.27 -2.02 13.96
CA GLU A 355 16.06 -1.68 15.36
C GLU A 355 14.68 -2.13 15.84
N GLU A 356 14.62 -2.76 17.01
CA GLU A 356 13.36 -3.14 17.64
C GLU A 356 12.94 -2.11 18.70
N SER A 357 11.89 -1.36 18.38
CA SER A 357 11.24 -0.43 19.30
C SER A 357 9.75 -0.32 18.96
N LYS A 358 8.97 0.31 19.85
CA LYS A 358 7.57 0.66 19.53
C LYS A 358 7.49 1.58 18.30
N TRP A 359 8.48 2.46 18.16
CA TRP A 359 8.60 3.39 17.05
C TRP A 359 8.89 2.68 15.73
N SER A 360 9.89 1.80 15.68
CA SER A 360 10.17 1.01 14.47
C SER A 360 9.04 0.06 14.11
N SER A 361 8.31 -0.46 15.11
CA SER A 361 7.12 -1.29 14.88
C SER A 361 5.97 -0.49 14.26
N TRP A 362 5.82 0.78 14.63
CA TRP A 362 4.84 1.69 14.01
C TRP A 362 5.30 2.13 12.61
N ILE A 363 6.57 2.46 12.40
CA ILE A 363 7.06 2.80 11.06
C ILE A 363 6.90 1.60 10.11
N GLY A 364 7.26 0.39 10.57
CA GLY A 364 7.18 -0.83 9.79
C GLY A 364 8.00 -0.74 8.49
N ASP A 365 7.34 -0.92 7.35
CA ASP A 365 7.95 -0.75 6.02
C ASP A 365 7.82 0.68 5.45
N GLY A 366 7.32 1.62 6.26
CA GLY A 366 7.05 3.00 5.87
C GLY A 366 5.58 3.27 5.52
N ILE A 367 4.79 2.24 5.23
CA ILE A 367 3.34 2.35 4.93
C ILE A 367 2.53 1.47 5.87
N VAL A 368 2.99 0.23 6.07
CA VAL A 368 2.33 -0.79 6.86
C VAL A 368 3.14 -1.06 8.12
N GLU A 369 2.46 -1.09 9.26
CA GLU A 369 3.07 -1.35 10.56
C GLU A 369 3.55 -2.81 10.67
N LYS A 370 4.63 -3.04 11.43
CA LYS A 370 5.16 -4.39 11.70
C LYS A 370 4.07 -5.35 12.21
N PRO A 371 3.24 -5.01 13.22
CA PRO A 371 2.21 -5.94 13.71
C PRO A 371 1.20 -6.37 12.64
N SER A 372 0.89 -5.48 11.69
CA SER A 372 0.02 -5.81 10.56
C SER A 372 0.73 -6.73 9.56
N LEU A 373 1.97 -6.40 9.16
CA LEU A 373 2.79 -7.22 8.28
C LEU A 373 3.03 -8.64 8.85
N THR A 374 3.15 -8.75 10.17
CA THR A 374 3.45 -10.02 10.84
C THR A 374 2.24 -10.74 11.40
N LEU A 375 1.02 -10.21 11.24
CA LEU A 375 -0.20 -10.73 11.88
C LEU A 375 -0.38 -12.24 11.62
N LEU A 376 -0.10 -12.67 10.39
CA LEU A 376 -0.26 -14.06 9.98
C LEU A 376 1.02 -14.89 10.01
N SER A 377 2.19 -14.29 10.29
CA SER A 377 3.49 -14.98 10.21
C SER A 377 3.50 -16.24 11.08
N ASP A 378 3.22 -16.10 12.37
CA ASP A 378 3.19 -17.23 13.32
C ASP A 378 1.81 -17.91 13.37
N LYS A 379 0.75 -17.15 13.10
CA LYS A 379 -0.63 -17.67 13.15
C LYS A 379 -0.89 -18.67 12.04
N VAL A 380 -0.29 -18.47 10.85
CA VAL A 380 -0.59 -19.19 9.60
C VAL A 380 0.68 -19.67 8.90
N TYR A 381 1.57 -18.78 8.48
CA TYR A 381 2.66 -19.14 7.54
C TYR A 381 3.65 -20.14 8.16
N ARG A 382 4.14 -19.89 9.38
CA ARG A 382 5.07 -20.79 10.09
C ARG A 382 4.40 -22.07 10.61
N LYS A 383 3.07 -22.21 10.54
CA LYS A 383 2.40 -23.49 10.85
C LYS A 383 2.38 -24.45 9.66
N LYS A 384 2.74 -23.99 8.47
CA LYS A 384 2.82 -24.82 7.26
C LYS A 384 4.08 -25.69 7.28
N PRO A 385 4.12 -26.81 6.53
CA PRO A 385 5.31 -27.65 6.42
C PRO A 385 6.55 -26.84 5.99
N ASN A 386 7.74 -27.18 6.50
CA ASN A 386 9.00 -26.43 6.28
C ASN A 386 8.98 -24.98 6.81
N PRO A 387 8.68 -24.77 8.11
CA PRO A 387 8.40 -23.46 8.70
C PRO A 387 9.50 -22.41 8.45
N GLU A 388 10.77 -22.81 8.48
CA GLU A 388 11.93 -21.94 8.24
C GLU A 388 11.98 -21.34 6.82
N SER A 389 11.20 -21.88 5.89
CA SER A 389 11.12 -21.41 4.49
C SER A 389 9.83 -20.66 4.16
N ARG A 390 9.03 -20.32 5.19
CA ARG A 390 7.67 -19.76 5.03
C ARG A 390 7.57 -18.26 5.23
N VAL A 391 8.48 -17.67 5.98
CA VAL A 391 8.43 -16.23 6.30
C VAL A 391 9.83 -15.67 6.13
N TYR A 392 9.96 -14.72 5.21
CA TYR A 392 11.20 -14.00 4.94
C TYR A 392 11.04 -12.55 5.41
N ARG A 393 12.02 -12.07 6.18
CA ARG A 393 12.08 -10.69 6.67
C ARG A 393 13.21 -9.98 5.94
N LEU A 394 12.87 -8.91 5.21
CA LEU A 394 13.86 -8.04 4.58
C LEU A 394 14.02 -6.77 5.41
N LEU A 395 15.23 -6.48 5.86
CA LEU A 395 15.51 -5.29 6.67
C LEU A 395 16.02 -4.14 5.81
N GLU A 396 16.04 -2.93 6.38
CA GLU A 396 16.45 -1.69 5.70
C GLU A 396 15.74 -1.45 4.36
N THR A 397 14.54 -2.00 4.20
CA THR A 397 13.81 -2.09 2.94
C THR A 397 12.41 -1.51 3.12
N SER A 398 12.09 -0.46 2.36
CA SER A 398 10.75 0.14 2.37
C SER A 398 9.72 -0.73 1.68
N HIS A 399 8.43 -0.37 1.87
CA HIS A 399 7.28 -1.00 1.24
C HIS A 399 7.49 -1.18 -0.27
N TYR A 400 8.09 -0.16 -0.90
CA TYR A 400 8.31 -0.04 -2.33
C TYR A 400 9.58 -0.74 -2.80
N GLN A 401 10.68 -0.60 -2.06
CA GLN A 401 11.97 -1.22 -2.41
C GLN A 401 11.94 -2.75 -2.33
N VAL A 402 10.99 -3.34 -1.59
CA VAL A 402 10.83 -4.80 -1.50
C VAL A 402 10.71 -5.45 -2.87
N MET A 403 10.11 -4.78 -3.85
CA MET A 403 9.83 -5.34 -5.17
C MET A 403 11.07 -5.45 -6.03
N THR A 404 12.06 -4.58 -5.79
CA THR A 404 13.31 -4.56 -6.52
C THR A 404 14.49 -5.11 -5.71
N HIS A 405 14.26 -5.44 -4.44
CA HIS A 405 15.25 -6.04 -3.55
C HIS A 405 15.80 -7.37 -4.12
N PRO A 406 17.14 -7.56 -4.18
CA PRO A 406 17.74 -8.79 -4.71
C PRO A 406 17.26 -10.07 -4.03
N GLU A 407 17.08 -10.05 -2.71
CA GLU A 407 16.62 -11.21 -1.96
C GLU A 407 15.18 -11.61 -2.32
N THR A 408 14.30 -10.66 -2.68
CA THR A 408 12.96 -10.96 -3.19
C THR A 408 13.02 -11.82 -4.44
N ARG A 409 13.95 -11.52 -5.36
CA ARG A 409 14.19 -12.35 -6.57
C ARG A 409 14.69 -13.75 -6.21
N GLU A 410 15.61 -13.87 -5.26
CA GLU A 410 16.12 -15.18 -4.84
C GLU A 410 15.04 -16.04 -4.16
N ILE A 411 14.22 -15.43 -3.30
CA ILE A 411 13.07 -16.09 -2.69
C ILE A 411 12.08 -16.54 -3.77
N LEU A 412 11.76 -15.67 -4.74
CA LEU A 412 10.88 -16.01 -5.85
C LEU A 412 11.43 -17.20 -6.66
N ARG A 413 12.72 -17.19 -7.02
CA ARG A 413 13.37 -18.32 -7.70
C ARG A 413 13.24 -19.62 -6.91
N LYS A 414 13.49 -19.57 -5.60
CA LYS A 414 13.38 -20.74 -4.71
C LYS A 414 11.95 -21.30 -4.68
N VAL A 415 10.94 -20.43 -4.60
CA VAL A 415 9.52 -20.80 -4.59
C VAL A 415 9.08 -21.40 -5.93
N LEU A 416 9.48 -20.80 -7.05
CA LEU A 416 9.06 -21.23 -8.39
C LEU A 416 9.77 -22.49 -8.88
N LYS A 417 11.05 -22.68 -8.55
CA LYS A 417 11.81 -23.87 -8.97
C LYS A 417 11.48 -25.13 -8.15
N ASN A 418 10.97 -24.96 -6.94
CA ASN A 418 10.56 -26.07 -6.07
C ASN A 418 9.12 -26.51 -6.40
N ARG A 419 8.91 -27.01 -7.62
CA ARG A 419 7.61 -27.42 -8.16
C ARG A 419 7.25 -28.86 -7.83
#